data_AF-A0A848RMX8-F1
#
_entry.id   AF-A0A848RMX8-F1
#
_cell.length_a   1.000
_cell.length_b   1.000
_cell.length_c   1.000
_cell.angle_alpha   90.00
_cell.angle_beta   90.00
_cell.angle_gamma   90.00
#
_symmetry.space_group_name_H-M   'P 1'
#
loop_
_entity.id
_entity.type
_entity.pdbx_description
1 polymer ?
#
loop_
_entity_poly.entity_id
_entity_poly.type
_entity_poly.pdbx_seq_one_letter_code
_entity_poly.pdbx_strand_id
1 'polypeptide(L)'
;MNLKTRKIYEIAKKLFTEKTLAFKEFYNKKDFAPILENPYINMRTSDEIMAFLLFDFKEYEESANATIKNMLKELNCEVKDLESFIKILRESYVSLFRIEKKGDYFLFFDVLLDEYIEVENYTSIEFAEVDFGLCRIFGNDKRKVILHVTQLMVEEVFITFSNNLSNLFYHIEENYGPVTINKDFLKREFLNIISVFEVTFESMYNEILDSINAENDNEINYFEYLLDKFYEEDFLVLQNKDLFKKIFSNADTEFIIEFSINLFSKIYSNCLFEENKTFKDYDLDYKKIFEYLSESGEFLNRKELACSLDFLIIFYGKLLTMGRNVKNILKDLNEIKENIFYYLDLLKNSESGFYFDDDILPILLNNKKFVFGNKFLENFDSFLTFLDMNYVNKLKSGDLSPAMLKKFTESINLVPTKVVKTFKNTHFPLIELYFTFMVKKYLTFITREDAPEELYLTDYADNYQTFDDATKLSIWTESLTNKKFLKSSFGKNYDKYTSFVIDFLKKLNEKNCIKDEKFDEEESSLLSILEDLGLIESKKDFSEIKITNLGKDIFNYYNTEEVNYNNIIKVDFN
;
A
#
# COMPACT_ATOMS: atom_id res chain seq x y z
N MET A 1 38.23 -37.09 9.25
CA MET A 1 36.89 -37.46 9.75
C MET A 1 36.07 -36.19 9.73
N ASN A 2 35.22 -36.00 8.71
CA ASN A 2 34.46 -34.76 8.52
C ASN A 2 33.67 -34.44 9.79
N LEU A 3 33.88 -33.25 10.34
CA LEU A 3 33.04 -32.74 11.42
C LEU A 3 31.61 -32.69 10.90
N LYS A 4 30.66 -33.35 11.58
CA LYS A 4 29.23 -33.22 11.25
C LYS A 4 28.83 -31.75 11.39
N THR A 5 28.06 -31.21 10.46
CA THR A 5 27.65 -29.80 10.38
C THR A 5 27.06 -29.28 11.70
N ARG A 6 26.30 -30.09 12.44
CA ARG A 6 25.82 -29.78 13.79
C ARG A 6 26.93 -29.53 14.83
N LYS A 7 28.01 -30.31 14.82
CA LYS A 7 29.14 -30.12 15.74
C LYS A 7 29.92 -28.85 15.41
N ILE A 8 30.03 -28.50 14.13
CA ILE A 8 30.63 -27.23 13.68
C ILE A 8 29.76 -26.07 14.18
N TYR A 9 28.43 -26.15 13.99
CA TYR A 9 27.47 -25.18 14.50
C TYR A 9 27.61 -24.97 16.03
N GLU A 10 27.62 -26.05 16.82
CA GLU A 10 27.71 -25.95 18.28
C GLU A 10 29.01 -25.29 18.75
N ILE A 11 30.15 -25.59 18.11
CA ILE A 11 31.44 -24.95 18.44
C ILE A 11 31.44 -23.49 17.99
N ALA A 12 30.94 -23.20 16.80
CA ALA A 12 30.88 -21.84 16.27
C ALA A 12 29.97 -20.95 17.11
N LYS A 13 28.80 -21.45 17.54
CA LYS A 13 27.90 -20.76 18.46
C LYS A 13 28.61 -20.34 19.75
N LYS A 14 29.38 -21.27 20.36
CA LYS A 14 30.18 -20.95 21.56
C LYS A 14 31.22 -19.88 21.30
N LEU A 15 31.87 -19.89 20.13
CA LEU A 15 32.82 -18.84 19.77
C LEU A 15 32.15 -17.46 19.79
N PHE A 16 30.91 -17.34 19.32
CA PHE A 16 30.19 -16.05 19.32
C PHE A 16 29.69 -15.64 20.70
N THR A 17 29.07 -16.57 21.44
CA THR A 17 28.33 -16.21 22.66
C THR A 17 29.20 -16.15 23.91
N GLU A 18 30.37 -16.81 23.92
CA GLU A 18 31.24 -16.89 25.11
C GLU A 18 32.38 -15.87 25.02
N LYS A 19 32.38 -14.89 25.94
CA LYS A 19 33.36 -13.78 25.97
C LYS A 19 34.75 -14.20 26.49
N THR A 20 35.52 -14.86 25.64
CA THR A 20 36.94 -15.21 25.83
C THR A 20 37.86 -13.98 26.00
N LEU A 21 39.03 -14.17 26.64
CA LEU A 21 40.06 -13.13 26.76
C LEU A 21 40.69 -12.81 25.40
N ALA A 22 41.02 -13.85 24.62
CA ALA A 22 41.56 -13.70 23.27
C ALA A 22 40.68 -12.83 22.37
N PHE A 23 39.34 -13.00 22.43
CA PHE A 23 38.44 -12.15 21.66
C PHE A 23 38.46 -10.70 22.17
N LYS A 24 38.39 -10.46 23.48
CA LYS A 24 38.39 -9.09 24.04
C LYS A 24 39.64 -8.32 23.63
N GLU A 25 40.80 -8.97 23.62
CA GLU A 25 42.05 -8.36 23.18
C GLU A 25 42.04 -8.05 21.67
N PHE A 26 41.47 -8.94 20.87
CA PHE A 26 41.35 -8.75 19.42
C PHE A 26 40.34 -7.65 19.06
N TYR A 27 39.16 -7.66 19.68
CA TYR A 27 38.08 -6.70 19.47
C TYR A 27 38.49 -5.27 19.84
N ASN A 28 39.25 -5.09 20.92
CA ASN A 28 39.70 -3.77 21.40
C ASN A 28 40.97 -3.24 20.69
N LYS A 29 41.40 -3.84 19.58
CA LYS A 29 42.50 -3.28 18.79
C LYS A 29 42.12 -1.89 18.28
N LYS A 30 43.05 -0.93 18.37
CA LYS A 30 42.84 0.45 17.90
C LYS A 30 42.42 0.51 16.43
N ASP A 31 42.90 -0.42 15.61
CA ASP A 31 42.57 -0.50 14.19
C ASP A 31 41.07 -0.75 13.93
N PHE A 32 40.34 -1.32 14.89
CA PHE A 32 38.90 -1.54 14.78
C PHE A 32 38.08 -0.38 15.35
N ALA A 33 38.71 0.61 15.99
CA ALA A 33 38.00 1.77 16.53
C ALA A 33 37.10 2.47 15.50
N PRO A 34 37.50 2.69 14.23
CA PRO A 34 36.61 3.31 13.23
C PRO A 34 35.35 2.49 12.92
N ILE A 35 35.42 1.15 13.04
CA ILE A 35 34.27 0.26 12.84
C ILE A 35 33.38 0.28 14.09
N LEU A 36 34.00 0.22 15.28
CA LEU A 36 33.30 0.14 16.56
C LEU A 36 32.69 1.48 17.00
N GLU A 37 33.23 2.59 16.52
CA GLU A 37 32.75 3.95 16.80
C GLU A 37 31.70 4.42 15.77
N ASN A 38 31.47 3.66 14.69
CA ASN A 38 30.44 4.01 13.70
C ASN A 38 29.04 3.92 14.35
N PRO A 39 28.23 4.99 14.30
CA PRO A 39 26.94 5.06 14.99
C PRO A 39 25.91 4.03 14.52
N TYR A 40 26.01 3.56 13.27
CA TYR A 40 25.11 2.52 12.74
C TYR A 40 25.61 1.11 13.03
N ILE A 41 26.89 0.94 13.36
CA ILE A 41 27.45 -0.37 13.69
C ILE A 41 27.49 -0.59 15.20
N ASN A 42 27.66 0.45 16.00
CA ASN A 42 27.78 0.35 17.46
C ASN A 42 26.47 -0.05 18.16
N MET A 43 25.33 0.02 17.46
CA MET A 43 24.02 -0.46 17.93
C MET A 43 23.87 -1.98 17.80
N ARG A 44 24.73 -2.64 17.02
CA ARG A 44 24.72 -4.09 16.79
C ARG A 44 25.33 -4.87 17.95
N THR A 45 24.97 -6.14 18.05
CA THR A 45 25.50 -6.99 19.12
C THR A 45 26.98 -7.29 18.91
N SER A 46 27.72 -7.49 20.00
CA SER A 46 29.14 -7.87 19.92
C SER A 46 29.37 -9.13 19.09
N ASP A 47 28.39 -10.02 19.04
CA ASP A 47 28.44 -11.33 18.41
C ASP A 47 28.38 -11.20 16.87
N GLU A 48 27.64 -10.22 16.36
CA GLU A 48 27.54 -9.91 14.92
C GLU A 48 28.83 -9.28 14.39
N ILE A 49 29.33 -8.28 15.12
CA ILE A 49 30.59 -7.61 14.78
C ILE A 49 31.74 -8.62 14.87
N MET A 50 31.70 -9.50 15.86
CA MET A 50 32.64 -10.60 16.01
C MET A 50 32.65 -11.55 14.80
N ALA A 51 31.48 -11.93 14.28
CA ALA A 51 31.39 -12.78 13.10
C ALA A 51 32.03 -12.12 11.87
N PHE A 52 31.80 -10.82 11.69
CA PHE A 52 32.44 -10.06 10.62
C PHE A 52 33.96 -9.99 10.79
N LEU A 53 34.45 -9.53 11.95
CA LEU A 53 35.88 -9.34 12.21
C LEU A 53 36.68 -10.66 12.12
N LEU A 54 36.08 -11.79 12.47
CA LEU A 54 36.75 -13.09 12.44
C LEU A 54 36.71 -13.77 11.06
N PHE A 55 35.63 -13.61 10.30
CA PHE A 55 35.39 -14.44 9.11
C PHE A 55 35.37 -13.70 7.78
N ASP A 56 35.00 -12.42 7.79
CA ASP A 56 34.78 -11.66 6.56
C ASP A 56 35.88 -10.61 6.34
N PHE A 57 36.50 -10.10 7.41
CA PHE A 57 37.51 -9.04 7.31
C PHE A 57 38.88 -9.62 6.86
N LYS A 58 39.06 -9.69 5.54
CA LYS A 58 40.17 -10.40 4.90
C LYS A 58 41.55 -9.84 5.26
N GLU A 59 41.65 -8.53 5.45
CA GLU A 59 42.89 -7.81 5.80
C GLU A 59 43.48 -8.28 7.15
N TYR A 60 42.66 -8.88 8.01
CA TYR A 60 43.06 -9.36 9.34
C TYR A 60 43.04 -10.88 9.49
N GLU A 61 42.97 -11.63 8.38
CA GLU A 61 42.81 -13.08 8.36
C GLU A 61 43.82 -13.84 9.25
N GLU A 62 45.11 -13.53 9.15
CA GLU A 62 46.14 -14.20 9.96
C GLU A 62 45.92 -13.98 11.47
N SER A 63 45.59 -12.74 11.85
CA SER A 63 45.30 -12.38 13.24
C SER A 63 44.00 -13.05 13.72
N ALA A 64 42.97 -13.07 12.89
CA ALA A 64 41.70 -13.72 13.21
C ALA A 64 41.87 -15.24 13.41
N ASN A 65 42.67 -15.90 12.57
CA ASN A 65 42.96 -17.34 12.70
C ASN A 65 43.71 -17.64 14.01
N ALA A 66 44.66 -16.79 14.41
CA ALA A 66 45.35 -16.90 15.70
C ALA A 66 44.37 -16.69 16.88
N THR A 67 43.47 -15.72 16.77
CA THR A 67 42.42 -15.45 17.77
C THR A 67 41.49 -16.66 17.92
N ILE A 68 40.93 -17.20 16.84
CA ILE A 68 40.06 -18.39 16.86
C ILE A 68 40.76 -19.56 17.53
N LYS A 69 42.05 -19.80 17.22
CA LYS A 69 42.84 -20.87 17.85
C LYS A 69 42.97 -20.69 19.36
N ASN A 70 43.17 -19.47 19.85
CA ASN A 70 43.27 -19.19 21.27
C ASN A 70 41.92 -19.30 21.98
N MET A 71 40.86 -18.81 21.35
CA MET A 71 39.49 -18.97 21.83
C MET A 71 39.10 -20.44 22.01
N LEU A 72 39.38 -21.28 21.01
CA LEU A 72 39.08 -22.71 21.10
C LEU A 72 39.78 -23.39 22.29
N LYS A 73 41.01 -22.96 22.63
CA LYS A 73 41.73 -23.44 23.81
C LYS A 73 41.07 -22.99 25.10
N GLU A 74 40.72 -21.70 25.20
CA GLU A 74 40.05 -21.14 26.39
C GLU A 74 38.70 -21.82 26.65
N LEU A 75 37.96 -22.14 25.59
CA LEU A 75 36.66 -22.81 25.64
C LEU A 75 36.74 -24.33 25.81
N ASN A 76 37.95 -24.91 25.90
CA ASN A 76 38.20 -26.36 25.93
C ASN A 76 37.52 -27.12 24.77
N CYS A 77 37.48 -26.50 23.58
CA CYS A 77 36.88 -27.08 22.38
C CYS A 77 37.94 -27.80 21.52
N GLU A 78 37.90 -29.13 21.47
CA GLU A 78 38.81 -29.90 20.63
C GLU A 78 38.35 -29.97 19.15
N VAL A 79 39.12 -29.32 18.29
CA VAL A 79 38.96 -29.36 16.82
C VAL A 79 40.15 -30.10 16.22
N LYS A 80 39.90 -31.32 15.68
CA LYS A 80 40.95 -32.20 15.13
C LYS A 80 41.60 -31.65 13.85
N ASP A 81 40.84 -30.93 13.04
CA ASP A 81 41.27 -30.31 11.79
C ASP A 81 40.88 -28.83 11.83
N LEU A 82 41.78 -28.00 12.37
CA LEU A 82 41.54 -26.58 12.59
C LEU A 82 41.43 -25.82 11.27
N GLU A 83 42.24 -26.18 10.28
CA GLU A 83 42.24 -25.52 8.96
C GLU A 83 40.90 -25.76 8.25
N SER A 84 40.42 -27.01 8.23
CA SER A 84 39.11 -27.32 7.66
C SER A 84 37.96 -26.64 8.41
N PHE A 85 38.03 -26.58 9.75
CA PHE A 85 37.02 -25.90 10.56
C PHE A 85 36.95 -24.40 10.26
N ILE A 86 38.10 -23.70 10.26
CA ILE A 86 38.16 -22.27 9.96
C ILE A 86 37.68 -22.02 8.51
N LYS A 87 38.09 -22.86 7.55
CA LYS A 87 37.64 -22.75 6.16
C LYS A 87 36.11 -22.80 6.06
N ILE A 88 35.47 -23.75 6.73
CA ILE A 88 34.00 -23.90 6.72
C ILE A 88 33.30 -22.68 7.33
N LEU A 89 33.85 -22.10 8.40
CA LEU A 89 33.29 -20.88 8.99
C LEU A 89 33.49 -19.67 8.08
N ARG A 90 34.65 -19.56 7.42
CA ARG A 90 34.94 -18.51 6.45
C ARG A 90 34.12 -18.63 5.17
N GLU A 91 33.55 -19.79 4.85
CA GLU A 91 32.59 -19.94 3.76
C GLU A 91 31.20 -19.38 4.12
N SER A 92 30.93 -19.14 5.41
CA SER A 92 29.69 -18.49 5.84
C SER A 92 29.56 -17.10 5.24
N TYR A 93 28.34 -16.66 4.96
CA TYR A 93 28.08 -15.31 4.47
C TYR A 93 26.72 -14.86 4.96
N VAL A 94 26.52 -13.54 5.00
CA VAL A 94 25.23 -12.94 5.29
C VAL A 94 24.57 -12.55 3.98
N SER A 95 23.30 -12.88 3.82
CA SER A 95 22.46 -12.38 2.73
C SER A 95 21.04 -12.12 3.21
N LEU A 96 20.27 -11.47 2.35
CA LEU A 96 18.86 -11.18 2.54
C LEU A 96 18.03 -12.36 2.00
N PHE A 97 17.21 -12.95 2.85
CA PHE A 97 16.44 -14.15 2.53
C PHE A 97 14.95 -13.96 2.70
N ARG A 98 14.19 -14.55 1.77
CA ARG A 98 12.81 -14.98 2.02
C ARG A 98 12.84 -16.44 2.50
N ILE A 99 12.15 -16.73 3.59
CA ILE A 99 12.23 -18.00 4.32
C ILE A 99 10.87 -18.68 4.29
N GLU A 100 10.82 -19.90 3.77
CA GLU A 100 9.60 -20.73 3.76
C GLU A 100 9.83 -22.02 4.56
N LYS A 101 8.85 -22.40 5.40
CA LYS A 101 8.90 -23.67 6.13
C LYS A 101 8.46 -24.84 5.23
N LYS A 102 9.29 -25.88 5.09
CA LYS A 102 9.00 -27.10 4.32
C LYS A 102 9.16 -28.34 5.20
N GLY A 103 8.11 -28.65 5.97
CA GLY A 103 8.11 -29.80 6.87
C GLY A 103 9.24 -29.72 7.90
N ASP A 104 10.27 -30.53 7.69
CA ASP A 104 11.41 -30.74 8.60
C ASP A 104 12.58 -29.77 8.37
N TYR A 105 12.53 -28.95 7.31
CA TYR A 105 13.58 -28.01 6.92
C TYR A 105 12.99 -26.68 6.41
N PHE A 106 13.85 -25.71 6.14
CA PHE A 106 13.47 -24.41 5.58
C PHE A 106 14.03 -24.25 4.17
N LEU A 107 13.27 -23.59 3.31
CA LEU A 107 13.70 -23.17 1.99
C LEU A 107 13.96 -21.67 2.03
N PHE A 108 15.22 -21.27 1.85
CA PHE A 108 15.65 -19.89 1.83
C PHE A 108 15.84 -19.49 0.36
N PHE A 109 15.18 -18.42 -0.08
CA PHE A 109 15.47 -17.76 -1.34
C PHE A 109 16.40 -16.57 -1.06
N ASP A 110 17.63 -16.64 -1.57
CA ASP A 110 18.65 -15.60 -1.47
C ASP A 110 18.35 -14.51 -2.51
N VAL A 111 17.85 -13.38 -2.05
CA VAL A 111 17.33 -12.32 -2.93
C VAL A 111 18.47 -11.58 -3.62
N LEU A 112 19.65 -11.53 -2.99
CA LEU A 112 20.82 -10.83 -3.55
C LEU A 112 21.60 -11.70 -4.52
N LEU A 113 21.58 -13.03 -4.33
CA LEU A 113 22.29 -13.98 -5.19
C LEU A 113 21.37 -14.71 -6.18
N ASP A 114 20.06 -14.51 -6.10
CA ASP A 114 19.04 -15.18 -6.91
C ASP A 114 19.17 -16.73 -6.88
N GLU A 115 19.30 -17.30 -5.68
CA GLU A 115 19.44 -18.76 -5.50
C GLU A 115 18.54 -19.32 -4.39
N TYR A 116 17.98 -20.51 -4.61
CA TYR A 116 17.28 -21.28 -3.57
C TYR A 116 18.23 -22.19 -2.80
N ILE A 117 18.05 -22.21 -1.48
CA ILE A 117 18.92 -22.91 -0.55
C ILE A 117 18.07 -23.68 0.46
N GLU A 118 18.30 -24.98 0.57
CA GLU A 118 17.74 -25.75 1.68
C GLU A 118 18.57 -25.53 2.95
N VAL A 119 17.88 -25.21 4.05
CA VAL A 119 18.50 -24.86 5.33
C VAL A 119 17.92 -25.69 6.47
N GLU A 120 18.79 -26.30 7.26
CA GLU A 120 18.43 -26.94 8.53
C GLU A 120 18.51 -25.91 9.67
N ASN A 121 17.47 -25.88 10.50
CA ASN A 121 17.40 -25.00 11.66
C ASN A 121 17.81 -25.76 12.92
N TYR A 122 19.08 -25.62 13.31
CA TYR A 122 19.57 -26.09 14.62
C TYR A 122 19.42 -25.04 15.73
N THR A 123 18.81 -23.89 15.42
CA THR A 123 18.49 -22.85 16.40
C THR A 123 17.13 -23.14 17.05
N SER A 124 16.82 -22.46 18.15
CA SER A 124 15.50 -22.50 18.78
C SER A 124 14.52 -21.48 18.19
N ILE A 125 14.84 -20.89 17.04
CA ILE A 125 14.03 -19.85 16.40
C ILE A 125 12.85 -20.53 15.73
N GLU A 126 11.64 -20.15 16.13
CA GLU A 126 10.42 -20.51 15.43
C GLU A 126 10.15 -19.49 14.34
N PHE A 127 10.16 -19.95 13.09
CA PHE A 127 9.74 -19.15 11.94
C PHE A 127 8.25 -19.39 11.65
N ALA A 128 7.56 -18.35 11.20
CA ALA A 128 6.21 -18.39 10.65
C ALA A 128 6.16 -19.20 9.33
N GLU A 129 4.98 -19.26 8.69
CA GLU A 129 4.84 -19.95 7.39
C GLU A 129 5.72 -19.30 6.31
N VAL A 130 5.81 -17.97 6.33
CA VAL A 130 6.74 -17.16 5.52
C VAL A 130 7.36 -16.10 6.44
N ASP A 131 8.68 -16.00 6.44
CA ASP A 131 9.44 -14.98 7.16
C ASP A 131 10.49 -14.34 6.24
N PHE A 132 10.98 -13.16 6.63
CA PHE A 132 12.08 -12.48 5.95
C PHE A 132 13.21 -12.23 6.93
N GLY A 133 14.46 -12.35 6.47
CA GLY A 133 15.57 -12.15 7.38
C GLY A 133 16.92 -11.96 6.74
N LEU A 134 17.74 -11.18 7.43
CA LEU A 134 19.17 -11.05 7.19
C LEU A 134 19.86 -12.13 8.03
N CYS A 135 20.30 -13.20 7.38
CA CYS A 135 20.81 -14.39 8.06
C CYS A 135 22.24 -14.69 7.64
N ARG A 136 23.09 -15.12 8.58
CA ARG A 136 24.35 -15.78 8.26
C ARG A 136 24.12 -17.27 8.08
N ILE A 137 24.41 -17.80 6.91
CA ILE A 137 24.33 -19.23 6.64
C ILE A 137 25.70 -19.81 6.32
N PHE A 138 25.90 -21.09 6.62
CA PHE A 138 27.16 -21.80 6.36
C PHE A 138 26.93 -23.29 6.10
N GLY A 139 27.92 -23.96 5.52
CA GLY A 139 27.91 -25.41 5.30
C GLY A 139 28.14 -25.79 3.84
N ASN A 140 28.64 -27.01 3.63
CA ASN A 140 29.04 -27.58 2.34
C ASN A 140 28.26 -28.85 1.94
N ASP A 141 27.24 -29.22 2.72
CA ASP A 141 26.41 -30.41 2.45
C ASP A 141 25.20 -30.05 1.58
N LYS A 142 24.37 -31.04 1.23
CA LYS A 142 23.09 -30.86 0.49
C LYS A 142 22.15 -29.82 1.13
N ARG A 143 22.34 -29.48 2.41
CA ARG A 143 21.60 -28.46 3.16
C ARG A 143 22.58 -27.59 3.96
N LYS A 144 22.38 -26.27 3.93
CA LYS A 144 23.13 -25.29 4.74
C LYS A 144 22.51 -25.21 6.15
N VAL A 145 23.16 -24.47 7.05
CA VAL A 145 22.68 -24.22 8.42
C VAL A 145 22.72 -22.73 8.73
N ILE A 146 21.77 -22.25 9.54
CA ILE A 146 21.77 -20.89 10.07
C ILE A 146 22.83 -20.79 11.17
N LEU A 147 23.88 -20.01 10.93
CA LEU A 147 24.91 -19.73 11.93
C LEU A 147 24.43 -18.67 12.93
N HIS A 148 23.85 -17.60 12.39
CA HIS A 148 23.40 -16.43 13.13
C HIS A 148 22.23 -15.78 12.40
N VAL A 149 21.22 -15.32 13.13
CA VAL A 149 20.15 -14.48 12.58
C VAL A 149 20.47 -13.06 12.97
N THR A 150 20.87 -12.26 11.99
CA THR A 150 21.24 -10.85 12.22
C THR A 150 19.96 -10.03 12.43
N GLN A 151 18.94 -10.25 11.60
CA GLN A 151 17.66 -9.59 11.77
C GLN A 151 16.54 -10.44 11.17
N LEU A 152 15.43 -10.59 11.90
CA LEU A 152 14.14 -10.96 11.31
C LEU A 152 13.32 -9.70 11.05
N MET A 153 12.61 -9.68 9.93
CA MET A 153 11.90 -8.49 9.48
C MET A 153 10.55 -8.87 8.86
N VAL A 154 9.60 -7.96 8.95
CA VAL A 154 8.31 -8.06 8.25
C VAL A 154 8.49 -7.73 6.77
N GLU A 155 7.51 -8.08 5.94
CA GLU A 155 7.55 -7.92 4.49
C GLU A 155 7.82 -6.47 4.06
N GLU A 156 7.20 -5.50 4.73
CA GLU A 156 7.37 -4.07 4.43
C GLU A 156 8.83 -3.61 4.60
N VAL A 157 9.42 -3.88 5.77
CA VAL A 157 10.83 -3.57 6.05
C VAL A 157 11.75 -4.30 5.07
N PHE A 158 11.41 -5.53 4.71
CA PHE A 158 12.17 -6.32 3.73
C PHE A 158 12.15 -5.68 2.33
N ILE A 159 11.00 -5.23 1.85
CA ILE A 159 10.86 -4.60 0.53
C ILE A 159 11.67 -3.30 0.49
N THR A 160 11.48 -2.42 1.49
CA THR A 160 12.17 -1.13 1.57
C THR A 160 13.69 -1.32 1.68
N PHE A 161 14.13 -2.26 2.52
CA PHE A 161 15.55 -2.57 2.66
C PHE A 161 16.14 -3.14 1.36
N SER A 162 15.43 -4.03 0.66
CA SER A 162 15.86 -4.57 -0.64
C SER A 162 16.03 -3.46 -1.70
N ASN A 163 15.13 -2.48 -1.71
CA ASN A 163 15.24 -1.32 -2.61
C ASN A 163 16.47 -0.45 -2.27
N ASN A 164 16.68 -0.16 -0.98
CA ASN A 164 17.83 0.63 -0.54
C ASN A 164 19.18 -0.08 -0.79
N LEU A 165 19.22 -1.41 -0.69
CA LEU A 165 20.40 -2.18 -1.09
C LEU A 165 20.66 -2.10 -2.59
N SER A 166 19.62 -2.10 -3.41
CA SER A 166 19.76 -1.92 -4.86
C SER A 166 20.37 -0.55 -5.18
N ASN A 167 19.98 0.50 -4.45
CA ASN A 167 20.58 1.83 -4.55
C ASN A 167 22.04 1.85 -4.12
N LEU A 168 22.40 1.15 -3.03
CA LEU A 168 23.80 0.99 -2.61
C LEU A 168 24.63 0.34 -3.72
N PHE A 169 24.13 -0.76 -4.30
CA PHE A 169 24.87 -1.47 -5.35
C PHE A 169 25.02 -0.63 -6.61
N TYR A 170 23.96 0.05 -7.04
CA TYR A 170 24.01 1.01 -8.14
C TYR A 170 25.04 2.11 -7.89
N HIS A 171 25.05 2.69 -6.68
CA HIS A 171 26.03 3.70 -6.30
C HIS A 171 27.47 3.17 -6.35
N ILE A 172 27.71 1.93 -5.90
CA ILE A 172 29.03 1.30 -6.01
C ILE A 172 29.39 1.13 -7.49
N GLU A 173 28.46 0.70 -8.34
CA GLU A 173 28.71 0.52 -9.77
C GLU A 173 29.04 1.83 -10.50
N GLU A 174 28.34 2.91 -10.19
CA GLU A 174 28.61 4.23 -10.78
C GLU A 174 30.00 4.75 -10.40
N ASN A 175 30.44 4.53 -9.16
CA ASN A 175 31.68 5.12 -8.65
C ASN A 175 32.92 4.23 -8.87
N TYR A 176 32.74 2.91 -8.91
CA TYR A 176 33.84 1.95 -8.94
C TYR A 176 33.79 0.99 -10.14
N GLY A 177 32.78 1.11 -11.00
CA GLY A 177 32.58 0.26 -12.17
C GLY A 177 31.73 -1.00 -11.88
N PRO A 178 31.40 -1.80 -12.91
CA PRO A 178 30.45 -2.90 -12.80
C PRO A 178 30.86 -3.90 -11.71
N VAL A 179 29.90 -4.31 -10.88
CA VAL A 179 30.16 -5.25 -9.78
C VAL A 179 29.45 -6.58 -10.01
N THR A 180 30.11 -7.66 -9.63
CA THR A 180 29.47 -8.98 -9.58
C THR A 180 29.06 -9.27 -8.15
N ILE A 181 27.75 -9.27 -7.90
CA ILE A 181 27.21 -9.62 -6.60
C ILE A 181 27.43 -11.12 -6.37
N ASN A 182 28.38 -11.44 -5.49
CA ASN A 182 28.71 -12.79 -5.09
C ASN A 182 29.02 -12.82 -3.58
N LYS A 183 29.29 -14.00 -3.02
CA LYS A 183 29.54 -14.15 -1.57
C LYS A 183 30.70 -13.30 -1.06
N ASP A 184 31.76 -13.12 -1.85
CA ASP A 184 32.90 -12.30 -1.46
C ASP A 184 32.55 -10.81 -1.48
N PHE A 185 31.73 -10.38 -2.44
CA PHE A 185 31.15 -9.04 -2.47
C PHE A 185 30.30 -8.78 -1.22
N LEU A 186 29.37 -9.67 -0.89
CA LEU A 186 28.48 -9.52 0.28
C LEU A 186 29.27 -9.45 1.60
N LYS A 187 30.37 -10.20 1.73
CA LYS A 187 31.27 -10.13 2.90
C LYS A 187 31.99 -8.81 3.00
N ARG A 188 32.55 -8.33 1.88
CA ARG A 188 33.28 -7.06 1.83
C ARG A 188 32.35 -5.89 2.17
N GLU A 189 31.13 -5.92 1.62
CA GLU A 189 30.13 -4.88 1.81
C GLU A 189 29.27 -5.09 3.07
N PHE A 190 29.57 -6.07 3.92
CA PHE A 190 28.70 -6.42 5.05
C PHE A 190 28.39 -5.23 5.97
N LEU A 191 29.40 -4.43 6.33
CA LEU A 191 29.18 -3.24 7.16
C LEU A 191 28.32 -2.19 6.46
N ASN A 192 28.43 -2.05 5.13
CA ASN A 192 27.59 -1.15 4.36
C ASN A 192 26.15 -1.67 4.28
N ILE A 193 25.95 -2.97 4.08
CA ILE A 193 24.63 -3.63 4.11
C ILE A 193 23.95 -3.43 5.47
N ILE A 194 24.69 -3.60 6.57
CA ILE A 194 24.17 -3.34 7.92
C ILE A 194 23.86 -1.87 8.14
N SER A 195 24.73 -0.96 7.69
CA SER A 195 24.48 0.47 7.81
C SER A 195 23.24 0.90 7.03
N VAL A 196 23.03 0.36 5.83
CA VAL A 196 21.81 0.58 5.04
C VAL A 196 20.60 0.00 5.75
N PHE A 197 20.72 -1.15 6.40
CA PHE A 197 19.62 -1.71 7.21
C PHE A 197 19.25 -0.75 8.35
N GLU A 198 20.21 -0.30 9.15
CA GLU A 198 19.95 0.62 10.27
C GLU A 198 19.40 1.96 9.79
N VAL A 199 19.91 2.50 8.68
CA VAL A 199 19.36 3.73 8.07
C VAL A 199 17.95 3.49 7.53
N THR A 200 17.66 2.32 6.96
CA THR A 200 16.30 1.99 6.49
C THR A 200 15.36 1.86 7.67
N PHE A 201 15.81 1.21 8.75
CA PHE A 201 15.01 1.06 9.95
C PHE A 201 14.81 2.40 10.65
N GLU A 202 15.85 3.24 10.75
CA GLU A 202 15.77 4.58 11.30
C GLU A 202 14.95 5.51 10.40
N SER A 203 15.04 5.41 9.07
CA SER A 203 14.21 6.21 8.16
C SER A 203 12.76 5.80 8.25
N MET A 204 12.46 4.50 8.27
CA MET A 204 11.10 4.01 8.46
C MET A 204 10.60 4.33 9.87
N TYR A 205 11.44 4.24 10.90
CA TYR A 205 11.07 4.57 12.27
C TYR A 205 10.93 6.08 12.48
N ASN A 206 11.70 6.91 11.78
CA ASN A 206 11.58 8.36 11.77
C ASN A 206 10.46 8.84 10.85
N GLU A 207 10.14 8.15 9.76
CA GLU A 207 8.92 8.38 8.97
C GLU A 207 7.71 7.93 9.78
N ILE A 208 7.81 6.82 10.51
CA ILE A 208 6.81 6.38 11.48
C ILE A 208 6.78 7.33 12.67
N LEU A 209 7.87 7.93 13.15
CA LEU A 209 7.85 8.91 14.23
C LEU A 209 7.50 10.30 13.75
N ASP A 210 7.73 10.67 12.50
CA ASP A 210 7.37 11.95 11.91
C ASP A 210 5.93 11.89 11.43
N SER A 211 5.43 10.73 10.97
CA SER A 211 4.00 10.43 10.89
C SER A 211 3.44 10.33 12.30
N ILE A 212 3.88 9.47 13.20
CA ILE A 212 3.40 9.44 14.60
C ILE A 212 3.61 10.76 15.34
N ASN A 213 4.51 11.69 15.02
CA ASN A 213 4.60 12.99 15.69
C ASN A 213 3.84 14.09 14.93
N ALA A 214 3.71 14.04 13.60
CA ALA A 214 2.85 14.95 12.85
C ALA A 214 1.39 14.52 12.88
N GLU A 215 1.12 13.22 12.89
CA GLU A 215 -0.14 12.51 13.18
C GLU A 215 -0.37 12.40 14.68
N ASN A 216 0.56 12.23 15.63
CA ASN A 216 0.15 12.41 17.03
C ASN A 216 -0.06 13.89 17.37
N ASP A 217 0.80 14.83 16.97
CA ASP A 217 0.47 16.24 17.25
C ASP A 217 -0.69 16.76 16.40
N ASN A 218 -1.16 16.10 15.33
CA ASN A 218 -2.41 16.49 14.63
C ASN A 218 -3.59 15.56 14.87
N GLU A 219 -3.44 14.24 14.92
CA GLU A 219 -4.44 13.22 15.30
C GLU A 219 -4.61 13.06 16.81
N ILE A 220 -3.60 13.15 17.70
CA ILE A 220 -3.87 13.31 19.15
C ILE A 220 -4.54 14.68 19.36
N ASN A 221 -4.10 15.75 18.68
CA ASN A 221 -4.85 17.01 18.74
C ASN A 221 -6.27 16.89 18.14
N TYR A 222 -6.49 16.14 17.06
CA TYR A 222 -7.78 15.99 16.40
C TYR A 222 -8.70 15.02 17.15
N PHE A 223 -8.15 13.97 17.75
CA PHE A 223 -8.84 13.05 18.63
C PHE A 223 -9.18 13.72 19.95
N GLU A 224 -8.25 14.42 20.61
CA GLU A 224 -8.54 15.26 21.78
C GLU A 224 -9.57 16.34 21.43
N TYR A 225 -9.46 16.96 20.25
CA TYR A 225 -10.44 17.91 19.76
C TYR A 225 -11.81 17.28 19.53
N LEU A 226 -11.88 16.07 18.99
CA LEU A 226 -13.14 15.32 18.80
C LEU A 226 -13.71 14.89 20.16
N LEU A 227 -12.88 14.41 21.08
CA LEU A 227 -13.24 14.07 22.46
C LEU A 227 -13.89 15.27 23.17
N ASP A 228 -13.34 16.47 22.98
CA ASP A 228 -13.88 17.72 23.51
C ASP A 228 -15.29 18.05 22.99
N LYS A 229 -15.76 17.39 21.92
CA LYS A 229 -17.12 17.52 21.39
C LYS A 229 -18.13 16.60 22.08
N PHE A 230 -17.68 15.71 22.98
CA PHE A 230 -18.53 14.81 23.76
C PHE A 230 -18.50 15.17 25.26
N TYR A 231 -19.52 14.72 26.00
CA TYR A 231 -19.35 14.53 27.44
C TYR A 231 -18.48 13.30 27.68
N GLU A 232 -17.53 13.39 28.61
CA GLU A 232 -16.58 12.31 28.91
C GLU A 232 -17.31 10.97 29.14
N GLU A 233 -18.40 10.97 29.91
CA GLU A 233 -19.13 9.73 30.21
C GLU A 233 -19.84 9.12 29.00
N ASP A 234 -20.19 9.95 28.02
CA ASP A 234 -20.82 9.47 26.79
C ASP A 234 -19.79 8.79 25.89
N PHE A 235 -18.58 9.35 25.81
CA PHE A 235 -17.49 8.76 25.03
C PHE A 235 -17.07 7.40 25.58
N LEU A 236 -17.07 7.21 26.90
CA LEU A 236 -16.77 5.92 27.55
C LEU A 236 -17.70 4.77 27.10
N VAL A 237 -18.87 5.07 26.53
CA VAL A 237 -19.75 4.06 25.94
C VAL A 237 -19.08 3.33 24.77
N LEU A 238 -18.27 4.04 23.98
CA LEU A 238 -17.60 3.50 22.79
C LEU A 238 -16.59 2.41 23.13
N GLN A 239 -16.03 2.44 24.35
CA GLN A 239 -15.08 1.44 24.84
C GLN A 239 -15.75 0.08 25.17
N ASN A 240 -17.09 0.01 25.20
CA ASN A 240 -17.81 -1.20 25.49
C ASN A 240 -18.02 -2.07 24.25
N LYS A 241 -17.04 -2.91 23.92
CA LYS A 241 -17.12 -3.83 22.77
C LYS A 241 -18.36 -4.73 22.76
N ASP A 242 -18.83 -5.16 23.93
CA ASP A 242 -19.99 -6.06 24.01
C ASP A 242 -21.27 -5.40 23.50
N LEU A 243 -21.36 -4.07 23.58
CA LEU A 243 -22.48 -3.28 23.09
C LEU A 243 -22.59 -3.36 21.56
N PHE A 244 -21.47 -3.38 20.85
CA PHE A 244 -21.41 -3.31 19.38
C PHE A 244 -21.21 -4.66 18.69
N LYS A 245 -21.08 -5.77 19.43
CA LYS A 245 -20.95 -7.14 18.89
C LYS A 245 -22.01 -7.56 17.87
N LYS A 246 -23.20 -6.95 17.91
CA LYS A 246 -24.26 -7.23 16.93
C LYS A 246 -23.96 -6.69 15.54
N ILE A 247 -23.17 -5.62 15.46
CA ILE A 247 -22.75 -4.98 14.21
C ILE A 247 -21.39 -5.56 13.81
N PHE A 248 -20.48 -5.68 14.78
CA PHE A 248 -19.11 -6.14 14.57
C PHE A 248 -18.82 -7.38 15.42
N SER A 249 -19.21 -8.55 14.91
CA SER A 249 -19.22 -9.81 15.69
C SER A 249 -17.85 -10.28 16.20
N ASN A 250 -16.76 -9.88 15.53
CA ASN A 250 -15.38 -10.26 15.87
C ASN A 250 -14.43 -9.07 16.05
N ALA A 251 -14.94 -7.82 16.04
CA ALA A 251 -14.07 -6.66 16.21
C ALA A 251 -13.57 -6.53 17.65
N ASP A 252 -12.33 -6.09 17.80
CA ASP A 252 -11.80 -5.64 19.07
C ASP A 252 -12.25 -4.20 19.39
N THR A 253 -11.83 -3.70 20.54
CA THR A 253 -12.17 -2.35 20.98
C THR A 253 -11.49 -1.28 20.11
N GLU A 254 -10.31 -1.58 19.57
CA GLU A 254 -9.53 -0.65 18.75
C GLU A 254 -10.25 -0.35 17.44
N PHE A 255 -10.70 -1.39 16.73
CA PHE A 255 -11.52 -1.24 15.53
C PHE A 255 -12.81 -0.43 15.80
N ILE A 256 -13.48 -0.68 16.93
CA ILE A 256 -14.72 0.05 17.28
C ILE A 256 -14.43 1.53 17.51
N ILE A 257 -13.32 1.83 18.19
CA ILE A 257 -12.88 3.20 18.44
C ILE A 257 -12.54 3.88 17.10
N GLU A 258 -11.74 3.25 16.25
CA GLU A 258 -11.37 3.76 14.93
C GLU A 258 -12.61 4.03 14.05
N PHE A 259 -13.53 3.06 13.96
CA PHE A 259 -14.80 3.23 13.26
C PHE A 259 -15.60 4.42 13.81
N SER A 260 -15.66 4.55 15.14
CA SER A 260 -16.38 5.65 15.78
C SER A 260 -15.76 7.01 15.51
N ILE A 261 -14.42 7.10 15.57
CA ILE A 261 -13.68 8.33 15.26
C ILE A 261 -13.99 8.72 13.82
N ASN A 262 -13.81 7.81 12.86
CA ASN A 262 -14.09 8.06 11.46
C ASN A 262 -15.53 8.56 11.23
N LEU A 263 -16.53 7.90 11.81
CA LEU A 263 -17.93 8.29 11.66
C LEU A 263 -18.23 9.67 12.29
N PHE A 264 -17.78 9.90 13.53
CA PHE A 264 -18.06 11.16 14.21
C PHE A 264 -17.25 12.32 13.63
N SER A 265 -16.04 12.08 13.15
CA SER A 265 -15.26 13.08 12.41
C SER A 265 -15.96 13.50 11.14
N LYS A 266 -16.44 12.55 10.33
CA LYS A 266 -17.25 12.83 9.13
C LYS A 266 -18.49 13.66 9.46
N ILE A 267 -19.23 13.33 10.53
CA ILE A 267 -20.41 14.10 10.94
C ILE A 267 -20.00 15.50 11.42
N TYR A 268 -18.95 15.61 12.22
CA TYR A 268 -18.54 16.87 12.82
C TYR A 268 -18.04 17.87 11.77
N SER A 269 -17.05 17.47 10.96
CA SER A 269 -16.41 18.35 9.98
C SER A 269 -17.40 18.85 8.94
N ASN A 270 -18.27 17.95 8.44
CA ASN A 270 -19.15 18.25 7.33
C ASN A 270 -20.48 18.89 7.75
N CYS A 271 -21.01 18.58 8.94
CA CYS A 271 -22.37 18.97 9.31
C CYS A 271 -22.47 19.85 10.57
N LEU A 272 -21.55 19.72 11.54
CA LEU A 272 -21.71 20.36 12.85
C LEU A 272 -20.80 21.58 13.05
N PHE A 273 -19.59 21.55 12.48
CA PHE A 273 -18.58 22.57 12.68
C PHE A 273 -19.07 23.97 12.28
N GLU A 274 -19.62 24.12 11.07
CA GLU A 274 -20.14 25.40 10.58
C GLU A 274 -21.39 25.89 11.34
N GLU A 275 -22.19 24.95 11.89
CA GLU A 275 -23.35 25.27 12.72
C GLU A 275 -22.98 25.57 14.19
N ASN A 276 -21.69 25.53 14.56
CA ASN A 276 -21.19 25.63 15.94
C ASN A 276 -21.86 24.64 16.90
N LYS A 277 -22.20 23.44 16.41
CA LYS A 277 -22.78 22.35 17.21
C LYS A 277 -21.74 21.30 17.56
N THR A 278 -22.06 20.48 18.56
CA THR A 278 -21.22 19.39 19.07
C THR A 278 -22.09 18.17 19.40
N PHE A 279 -21.46 17.04 19.75
CA PHE A 279 -22.20 15.85 20.20
C PHE A 279 -22.74 15.98 21.64
N LYS A 280 -22.42 17.07 22.35
CA LYS A 280 -23.06 17.47 23.61
C LYS A 280 -24.48 18.00 23.40
N ASP A 281 -24.81 18.43 22.18
CA ASP A 281 -26.14 18.90 21.82
C ASP A 281 -27.04 17.68 21.53
N TYR A 282 -27.97 17.35 22.42
CA TYR A 282 -28.80 16.14 22.27
C TYR A 282 -30.05 16.31 21.39
N ASP A 283 -30.09 17.37 20.59
CA ASP A 283 -31.16 17.72 19.65
C ASP A 283 -30.67 17.83 18.19
N LEU A 284 -29.53 17.21 17.86
CA LEU A 284 -29.02 17.11 16.48
C LEU A 284 -30.06 16.48 15.54
N ASP A 285 -30.24 17.10 14.37
CA ASP A 285 -31.12 16.61 13.31
C ASP A 285 -30.38 15.57 12.46
N TYR A 286 -30.50 14.30 12.86
CA TYR A 286 -29.80 13.22 12.18
C TYR A 286 -30.34 12.93 10.78
N LYS A 287 -31.57 13.36 10.45
CA LYS A 287 -32.08 13.22 9.07
C LYS A 287 -31.34 14.14 8.13
N LYS A 288 -31.18 15.40 8.50
CA LYS A 288 -30.39 16.38 7.72
C LYS A 288 -28.93 15.93 7.59
N ILE A 289 -28.35 15.41 8.67
CA ILE A 289 -26.98 14.89 8.68
C ILE A 289 -26.83 13.71 7.69
N PHE A 290 -27.69 12.69 7.78
CA PHE A 290 -27.59 11.52 6.88
C PHE A 290 -27.94 11.86 5.43
N GLU A 291 -28.86 12.80 5.19
CA GLU A 291 -29.19 13.28 3.85
C GLU A 291 -27.95 13.91 3.21
N TYR A 292 -27.30 14.84 3.91
CA TYR A 292 -26.06 15.47 3.45
C TYR A 292 -24.94 14.45 3.21
N LEU A 293 -24.63 13.59 4.19
CA LEU A 293 -23.53 12.62 4.06
C LEU A 293 -23.76 11.64 2.90
N SER A 294 -25.02 11.26 2.65
CA SER A 294 -25.38 10.40 1.53
C SER A 294 -25.24 11.14 0.20
N GLU A 295 -25.77 12.37 0.08
CA GLU A 295 -25.63 13.19 -1.13
C GLU A 295 -24.18 13.49 -1.49
N SER A 296 -23.33 13.70 -0.49
CA SER A 296 -21.90 14.01 -0.65
C SER A 296 -21.02 12.77 -0.89
N GLY A 297 -21.57 11.55 -0.78
CA GLY A 297 -20.81 10.33 -1.05
C GLY A 297 -19.86 9.92 0.08
N GLU A 298 -20.12 10.34 1.32
CA GLU A 298 -19.21 10.17 2.47
C GLU A 298 -19.12 8.72 2.99
N PHE A 299 -20.05 7.86 2.58
CA PHE A 299 -20.02 6.43 2.85
C PHE A 299 -19.45 5.69 1.63
N LEU A 300 -18.48 4.81 1.83
CA LEU A 300 -17.83 4.03 0.77
C LEU A 300 -18.81 3.08 0.08
N ASN A 301 -19.79 2.56 0.82
CA ASN A 301 -20.72 1.58 0.28
C ASN A 301 -21.99 1.46 1.14
N ARG A 302 -22.90 0.59 0.70
CA ARG A 302 -24.20 0.37 1.35
C ARG A 302 -24.02 -0.21 2.75
N LYS A 303 -23.03 -1.10 2.91
CA LYS A 303 -22.71 -1.72 4.19
C LYS A 303 -22.22 -0.70 5.22
N GLU A 304 -21.33 0.22 4.85
CA GLU A 304 -20.83 1.27 5.75
C GLU A 304 -21.97 2.18 6.23
N LEU A 305 -22.85 2.61 5.32
CA LEU A 305 -24.02 3.43 5.68
C LEU A 305 -24.91 2.69 6.68
N ALA A 306 -25.24 1.43 6.40
CA ALA A 306 -26.10 0.63 7.28
C ALA A 306 -25.45 0.37 8.66
N CYS A 307 -24.16 0.01 8.68
CA CYS A 307 -23.41 -0.18 9.92
C CYS A 307 -23.31 1.12 10.73
N SER A 308 -23.09 2.26 10.09
CA SER A 308 -23.03 3.57 10.75
C SER A 308 -24.36 3.93 11.41
N LEU A 309 -25.48 3.67 10.72
CA LEU A 309 -26.81 3.91 11.27
C LEU A 309 -27.10 3.02 12.48
N ASP A 310 -26.84 1.71 12.35
CA ASP A 310 -27.03 0.77 13.47
C ASP A 310 -26.13 1.12 14.65
N PHE A 311 -24.90 1.55 14.39
CA PHE A 311 -23.93 1.98 15.40
C PHE A 311 -24.48 3.15 16.21
N LEU A 312 -24.97 4.20 15.53
CA LEU A 312 -25.53 5.37 16.19
C LEU A 312 -26.81 5.03 16.98
N ILE A 313 -27.68 4.16 16.45
CA ILE A 313 -28.88 3.69 17.19
C ILE A 313 -28.48 3.00 18.48
N ILE A 314 -27.47 2.13 18.45
CA ILE A 314 -26.97 1.44 19.65
C ILE A 314 -26.32 2.44 20.63
N PHE A 315 -25.45 3.32 20.13
CA PHE A 315 -24.75 4.32 20.94
C PHE A 315 -25.73 5.26 21.66
N TYR A 316 -26.63 5.93 20.92
CA TYR A 316 -27.63 6.81 21.52
C TYR A 316 -28.68 6.03 22.34
N GLY A 317 -28.94 4.78 21.99
CA GLY A 317 -29.78 3.88 22.79
C GLY A 317 -29.19 3.70 24.19
N LYS A 318 -27.87 3.52 24.28
CA LYS A 318 -27.16 3.44 25.56
C LYS A 318 -27.19 4.77 26.31
N LEU A 319 -26.96 5.90 25.65
CA LEU A 319 -27.05 7.23 26.27
C LEU A 319 -28.44 7.52 26.84
N LEU A 320 -29.51 7.07 26.17
CA LEU A 320 -30.88 7.17 26.70
C LEU A 320 -31.03 6.41 28.02
N THR A 321 -30.45 5.20 28.13
CA THR A 321 -30.48 4.43 29.40
C THR A 321 -29.68 5.10 30.52
N MET A 322 -28.72 5.96 30.18
CA MET A 322 -27.96 6.79 31.12
C MET A 322 -28.68 8.09 31.50
N GLY A 323 -29.89 8.33 30.97
CA GLY A 323 -30.70 9.50 31.28
C GLY A 323 -30.43 10.73 30.39
N ARG A 324 -29.64 10.58 29.32
CA ARG A 324 -29.41 11.67 28.35
C ARG A 324 -30.67 11.92 27.51
N ASN A 325 -30.91 13.18 27.12
CA ASN A 325 -32.12 13.58 26.40
C ASN A 325 -32.04 13.35 24.88
N VAL A 326 -31.71 12.13 24.46
CA VAL A 326 -31.42 11.77 23.05
C VAL A 326 -32.62 11.15 22.32
N LYS A 327 -33.84 11.34 22.84
CA LYS A 327 -35.06 10.70 22.31
C LYS A 327 -35.38 11.12 20.87
N ASN A 328 -35.17 12.39 20.54
CA ASN A 328 -35.42 12.90 19.19
C ASN A 328 -34.40 12.34 18.20
N ILE A 329 -33.12 12.31 18.58
CA ILE A 329 -32.05 11.67 17.79
C ILE A 329 -32.41 10.21 17.48
N LEU A 330 -32.80 9.43 18.50
CA LEU A 330 -33.19 8.03 18.28
C LEU A 330 -34.43 7.89 17.39
N LYS A 331 -35.39 8.81 17.48
CA LYS A 331 -36.54 8.83 16.59
C LYS A 331 -36.10 9.05 15.14
N ASP A 332 -35.24 10.03 14.89
CA ASP A 332 -34.72 10.33 13.56
C ASP A 332 -33.93 9.14 12.99
N LEU A 333 -33.03 8.54 13.76
CA LEU A 333 -32.25 7.36 13.32
C LEU A 333 -33.15 6.16 12.99
N ASN A 334 -34.22 5.90 13.76
CA ASN A 334 -35.15 4.83 13.43
C ASN A 334 -35.98 5.15 12.18
N GLU A 335 -36.40 6.40 11.98
CA GLU A 335 -37.08 6.81 10.75
C GLU A 335 -36.15 6.71 9.52
N ILE A 336 -34.87 7.04 9.65
CA ILE A 336 -33.86 6.82 8.61
C ILE A 336 -33.78 5.33 8.27
N LYS A 337 -33.75 4.47 9.29
CA LYS A 337 -33.67 3.01 9.12
C LYS A 337 -34.88 2.45 8.39
N GLU A 338 -36.08 2.95 8.68
CA GLU A 338 -37.31 2.59 7.96
C GLU A 338 -37.30 3.06 6.50
N ASN A 339 -36.57 4.14 6.20
CA ASN A 339 -36.48 4.75 4.86
C ASN A 339 -35.08 4.57 4.23
N ILE A 340 -34.35 3.50 4.59
CA ILE A 340 -32.94 3.32 4.22
C ILE A 340 -32.69 3.40 2.71
N PHE A 341 -33.63 2.93 1.89
CA PHE A 341 -33.52 2.95 0.43
C PHE A 341 -33.47 4.35 -0.17
N TYR A 342 -34.07 5.35 0.48
CA TYR A 342 -33.96 6.74 0.04
C TYR A 342 -32.52 7.24 0.17
N TYR A 343 -31.88 7.02 1.32
CA TYR A 343 -30.49 7.41 1.57
C TYR A 343 -29.50 6.63 0.70
N LEU A 344 -29.77 5.34 0.45
CA LEU A 344 -28.96 4.54 -0.48
C LEU A 344 -29.06 5.05 -1.93
N ASP A 345 -30.23 5.53 -2.37
CA ASP A 345 -30.38 6.13 -3.70
C ASP A 345 -29.64 7.47 -3.80
N LEU A 346 -29.68 8.31 -2.74
CA LEU A 346 -28.87 9.52 -2.66
C LEU A 346 -27.38 9.18 -2.81
N LEU A 347 -26.91 8.20 -2.03
CA LEU A 347 -25.52 7.75 -2.01
C LEU A 347 -25.06 7.23 -3.37
N LYS A 348 -25.83 6.32 -4.00
CA LYS A 348 -25.53 5.78 -5.32
C LYS A 348 -25.45 6.85 -6.41
N ASN A 349 -26.19 7.94 -6.23
CA ASN A 349 -26.31 9.01 -7.21
C ASN A 349 -25.35 10.18 -6.96
N SER A 350 -24.49 10.08 -5.95
CA SER A 350 -23.47 11.07 -5.66
C SER A 350 -22.39 11.08 -6.74
N GLU A 351 -21.94 12.27 -7.12
CA GLU A 351 -20.74 12.44 -7.96
C GLU A 351 -19.48 12.61 -7.11
N SER A 352 -19.65 12.83 -5.81
CA SER A 352 -18.60 13.14 -4.84
C SER A 352 -18.33 11.96 -3.92
N GLY A 353 -17.30 12.10 -3.07
CA GLY A 353 -16.86 11.05 -2.15
C GLY A 353 -16.49 9.73 -2.85
N PHE A 354 -16.27 8.67 -2.08
CA PHE A 354 -15.66 7.44 -2.59
C PHE A 354 -16.62 6.25 -2.65
N TYR A 355 -17.90 6.52 -2.90
CA TYR A 355 -18.90 5.46 -3.02
C TYR A 355 -18.57 4.48 -4.16
N PHE A 356 -18.72 3.19 -3.87
CA PHE A 356 -18.75 2.08 -4.82
C PHE A 356 -19.78 1.01 -4.39
N ASP A 357 -20.26 0.22 -5.33
CA ASP A 357 -21.16 -0.90 -5.01
C ASP A 357 -20.37 -2.09 -4.44
N ASP A 358 -20.81 -2.62 -3.29
CA ASP A 358 -20.16 -3.71 -2.56
C ASP A 358 -19.95 -4.96 -3.43
N ASP A 359 -20.84 -5.20 -4.39
CA ASP A 359 -20.80 -6.37 -5.27
C ASP A 359 -19.71 -6.30 -6.35
N ILE A 360 -19.11 -5.13 -6.59
CA ILE A 360 -17.99 -4.96 -7.53
C ILE A 360 -16.70 -5.53 -6.95
N LEU A 361 -16.48 -5.36 -5.64
CA LEU A 361 -15.24 -5.75 -4.99
C LEU A 361 -14.95 -7.27 -5.13
N PRO A 362 -15.92 -8.19 -4.90
CA PRO A 362 -15.74 -9.61 -5.21
C PRO A 362 -15.39 -9.90 -6.67
N ILE A 363 -15.97 -9.17 -7.63
CA ILE A 363 -15.68 -9.35 -9.07
C ILE A 363 -14.20 -9.01 -9.34
N LEU A 364 -13.72 -7.89 -8.81
CA LEU A 364 -12.32 -7.48 -8.93
C LEU A 364 -11.38 -8.46 -8.22
N LEU A 365 -11.71 -8.88 -7.00
CA LEU A 365 -10.91 -9.84 -6.24
C LEU A 365 -10.85 -11.24 -6.87
N ASN A 366 -11.83 -11.61 -7.70
CA ASN A 366 -11.78 -12.83 -8.52
C ASN A 366 -10.90 -12.68 -9.77
N ASN A 367 -10.59 -11.44 -10.17
CA ASN A 367 -9.83 -11.08 -11.37
C ASN A 367 -8.48 -10.41 -11.03
N LYS A 368 -7.83 -10.82 -9.93
CA LYS A 368 -6.60 -10.23 -9.37
C LYS A 368 -5.52 -9.81 -10.37
N LYS A 369 -5.29 -10.61 -11.42
CA LYS A 369 -4.27 -10.32 -12.46
C LYS A 369 -4.49 -8.97 -13.15
N PHE A 370 -5.74 -8.52 -13.29
CA PHE A 370 -6.09 -7.25 -13.92
C PHE A 370 -6.21 -6.10 -12.91
N VAL A 371 -6.16 -6.41 -11.61
CA VAL A 371 -6.32 -5.44 -10.51
C VAL A 371 -4.96 -4.97 -10.02
N PHE A 372 -4.06 -5.89 -9.67
CA PHE A 372 -2.74 -5.53 -9.14
C PHE A 372 -1.80 -5.10 -10.27
N GLY A 373 -1.29 -3.88 -10.20
CA GLY A 373 -0.52 -3.27 -11.30
C GLY A 373 -1.41 -2.87 -12.48
N ASN A 374 -2.66 -2.48 -12.20
CA ASN A 374 -3.59 -2.01 -13.23
C ASN A 374 -3.07 -0.71 -13.86
N LYS A 375 -2.95 -0.70 -15.20
CA LYS A 375 -2.29 0.41 -15.89
C LYS A 375 -3.06 1.73 -15.79
N PHE A 376 -4.39 1.66 -15.77
CA PHE A 376 -5.23 2.84 -15.59
C PHE A 376 -5.03 3.47 -14.20
N LEU A 377 -4.89 2.65 -13.14
CA LEU A 377 -4.57 3.18 -11.81
C LEU A 377 -3.15 3.75 -11.74
N GLU A 378 -2.14 3.05 -12.25
CA GLU A 378 -0.76 3.55 -12.27
C GLU A 378 -0.64 4.91 -12.98
N ASN A 379 -1.34 5.05 -14.11
CA ASN A 379 -1.38 6.30 -14.86
C ASN A 379 -2.10 7.41 -14.09
N PHE A 380 -3.13 7.08 -13.31
CA PHE A 380 -3.82 8.05 -12.46
C PHE A 380 -2.99 8.47 -11.24
N ASP A 381 -2.34 7.53 -10.57
CA ASP A 381 -1.47 7.83 -9.44
C ASP A 381 -0.26 8.66 -9.92
N SER A 382 0.29 8.33 -11.09
CA SER A 382 1.31 9.17 -11.76
C SER A 382 0.79 10.57 -12.10
N PHE A 383 -0.50 10.70 -12.43
CA PHE A 383 -1.13 11.99 -12.68
C PHE A 383 -1.23 12.83 -11.41
N LEU A 384 -1.64 12.22 -10.28
CA LEU A 384 -1.66 12.88 -8.97
C LEU A 384 -0.25 13.34 -8.57
N THR A 385 0.75 12.45 -8.63
CA THR A 385 2.15 12.79 -8.34
C THR A 385 2.67 13.89 -9.26
N PHE A 386 2.32 13.86 -10.55
CA PHE A 386 2.71 14.92 -11.48
C PHE A 386 2.13 16.27 -11.08
N LEU A 387 0.87 16.32 -10.66
CA LEU A 387 0.21 17.55 -10.21
C LEU A 387 0.80 18.06 -8.90
N ASP A 388 1.17 17.18 -7.98
CA ASP A 388 1.81 17.56 -6.72
C ASP A 388 3.21 18.16 -6.94
N MET A 389 4.01 17.53 -7.80
CA MET A 389 5.38 17.96 -8.07
C MET A 389 5.49 19.20 -8.99
N ASN A 390 4.41 19.58 -9.68
CA ASN A 390 4.45 20.65 -10.68
C ASN A 390 3.37 21.70 -10.42
N TYR A 391 3.72 22.98 -10.57
CA TYR A 391 2.72 24.06 -10.60
C TYR A 391 1.83 23.95 -11.84
N VAL A 392 0.67 23.29 -11.68
CA VAL A 392 -0.32 23.13 -12.75
C VAL A 392 -1.49 24.06 -12.51
N ASN A 393 -1.72 24.94 -13.49
CA ASN A 393 -2.84 25.87 -13.47
C ASN A 393 -3.97 25.36 -14.35
N LYS A 394 -5.20 25.55 -13.88
CA LYS A 394 -6.40 25.51 -14.70
C LYS A 394 -6.62 26.89 -15.34
N LEU A 395 -6.79 26.89 -16.66
CA LEU A 395 -7.08 28.10 -17.41
C LEU A 395 -8.56 28.46 -17.30
N LYS A 396 -8.91 29.72 -17.61
CA LYS A 396 -10.32 30.16 -17.72
C LYS A 396 -11.14 29.34 -18.74
N SER A 397 -10.48 28.63 -19.65
CA SER A 397 -11.15 27.70 -20.58
C SER A 397 -11.60 26.40 -19.92
N GLY A 398 -11.18 26.12 -18.69
CA GLY A 398 -11.35 24.84 -18.00
C GLY A 398 -10.21 23.84 -18.26
N ASP A 399 -9.32 24.11 -19.22
CA ASP A 399 -8.21 23.23 -19.56
C ASP A 399 -7.05 23.38 -18.57
N LEU A 400 -6.28 22.29 -18.37
CA LEU A 400 -4.98 22.37 -17.75
C LEU A 400 -4.01 23.16 -18.64
N SER A 401 -3.01 23.80 -18.02
CA SER A 401 -2.01 24.56 -18.77
C SER A 401 -1.37 23.71 -19.88
N PRO A 402 -1.38 24.16 -21.16
CA PRO A 402 -1.00 23.32 -22.29
C PRO A 402 0.43 22.76 -22.22
N ALA A 403 1.35 23.51 -21.59
CA ALA A 403 2.73 23.08 -21.40
C ALA A 403 2.84 21.91 -20.42
N MET A 404 2.09 21.94 -19.31
CA MET A 404 2.09 20.86 -18.33
C MET A 404 1.30 19.66 -18.83
N LEU A 405 0.16 19.90 -19.48
CA LEU A 405 -0.61 18.85 -20.15
C LEU A 405 0.26 18.10 -21.15
N LYS A 406 1.01 18.82 -22.00
CA LYS A 406 1.96 18.20 -22.95
C LYS A 406 3.00 17.33 -22.24
N LYS A 407 3.67 17.87 -21.21
CA LYS A 407 4.68 17.12 -20.44
C LYS A 407 4.13 15.81 -19.89
N PHE A 408 2.95 15.85 -19.26
CA PHE A 408 2.33 14.67 -18.70
C PHE A 408 1.91 13.67 -19.79
N THR A 409 1.23 14.13 -20.83
CA THR A 409 0.81 13.24 -21.93
C THR A 409 2.00 12.56 -22.62
N GLU A 410 3.13 13.26 -22.76
CA GLU A 410 4.36 12.67 -23.30
C GLU A 410 4.98 11.64 -22.35
N SER A 411 4.92 11.83 -21.02
CA SER A 411 5.49 10.88 -20.06
C SER A 411 4.74 9.55 -20.01
N ILE A 412 3.43 9.56 -20.29
CA ILE A 412 2.61 8.34 -20.37
C ILE A 412 2.38 7.87 -21.83
N ASN A 413 3.06 8.47 -22.81
CA ASN A 413 2.90 8.19 -24.25
C ASN A 413 1.45 8.32 -24.78
N LEU A 414 0.65 9.23 -24.21
CA LEU A 414 -0.72 9.48 -24.63
C LEU A 414 -0.77 10.39 -25.87
N VAL A 415 -1.46 9.93 -26.92
CA VAL A 415 -1.56 10.61 -28.22
C VAL A 415 -2.87 11.41 -28.28
N PRO A 416 -2.87 12.65 -28.83
CA PRO A 416 -4.09 13.43 -28.97
C PRO A 416 -5.03 12.84 -30.04
N THR A 417 -6.34 12.99 -29.86
CA THR A 417 -7.38 12.51 -30.80
C THR A 417 -7.48 13.30 -32.11
N LYS A 418 -6.63 14.31 -32.29
CA LYS A 418 -6.50 15.10 -33.52
C LYS A 418 -5.20 15.89 -33.53
N VAL A 419 -4.71 16.21 -34.72
CA VAL A 419 -3.51 17.06 -34.91
C VAL A 419 -3.79 18.49 -34.45
N VAL A 420 -3.06 18.94 -33.42
CA VAL A 420 -3.24 20.25 -32.78
C VAL A 420 -1.91 20.95 -32.49
N LYS A 421 -1.93 22.30 -32.54
CA LYS A 421 -0.77 23.13 -32.18
C LYS A 421 -0.64 23.37 -30.67
N THR A 422 -1.77 23.35 -29.96
CA THR A 422 -1.85 23.61 -28.52
C THR A 422 -2.73 22.53 -27.90
N PHE A 423 -2.25 21.89 -26.84
CA PHE A 423 -2.98 20.83 -26.16
C PHE A 423 -4.09 21.40 -25.29
N LYS A 424 -5.19 20.66 -25.20
CA LYS A 424 -6.38 20.92 -24.40
C LYS A 424 -6.84 19.60 -23.81
N ASN A 425 -7.54 19.62 -22.68
CA ASN A 425 -8.01 18.39 -22.03
C ASN A 425 -8.86 17.57 -23.01
N THR A 426 -9.76 18.24 -23.74
CA THR A 426 -10.66 17.64 -24.75
C THR A 426 -9.97 16.87 -25.90
N HIS A 427 -8.66 17.03 -26.07
CA HIS A 427 -7.89 16.24 -27.04
C HIS A 427 -7.49 14.86 -26.49
N PHE A 428 -7.73 14.61 -25.21
CA PHE A 428 -7.30 13.43 -24.48
C PHE A 428 -8.45 12.94 -23.56
N PRO A 429 -9.33 12.05 -24.03
CA PRO A 429 -10.43 11.50 -23.24
C PRO A 429 -10.03 10.99 -21.84
N LEU A 430 -8.84 10.36 -21.72
CA LEU A 430 -8.32 9.89 -20.44
C LEU A 430 -8.07 11.04 -19.44
N ILE A 431 -7.51 12.16 -19.92
CA ILE A 431 -7.24 13.33 -19.07
C ILE A 431 -8.55 13.99 -18.64
N GLU A 432 -9.57 14.04 -19.50
CA GLU A 432 -10.90 14.54 -19.11
C GLU A 432 -11.50 13.69 -17.98
N LEU A 433 -11.37 12.37 -18.04
CA LEU A 433 -11.81 11.46 -16.97
C LEU A 433 -11.06 11.73 -15.66
N TYR A 434 -9.72 11.71 -15.71
CA TYR A 434 -8.88 11.96 -14.52
C TYR A 434 -9.16 13.31 -13.88
N PHE A 435 -9.19 14.37 -14.69
CA PHE A 435 -9.43 15.71 -14.19
C PHE A 435 -10.83 15.86 -13.61
N THR A 436 -11.86 15.32 -14.28
CA THR A 436 -13.23 15.34 -13.76
C THR A 436 -13.34 14.56 -12.47
N PHE A 437 -12.69 13.40 -12.38
CA PHE A 437 -12.66 12.58 -11.16
C PHE A 437 -12.07 13.37 -10.01
N MET A 438 -10.89 13.97 -10.19
CA MET A 438 -10.26 14.78 -9.15
C MET A 438 -11.17 15.91 -8.64
N VAL A 439 -11.80 16.64 -9.56
CA VAL A 439 -12.69 17.75 -9.19
C VAL A 439 -13.95 17.26 -8.47
N LYS A 440 -14.61 16.23 -9.01
CA LYS A 440 -15.87 15.73 -8.45
C LYS A 440 -15.68 15.02 -7.12
N LYS A 441 -14.57 14.30 -6.97
CA LYS A 441 -14.18 13.55 -5.76
C LYS A 441 -13.45 14.40 -4.73
N TYR A 442 -13.39 15.72 -4.96
CA TYR A 442 -12.71 16.69 -4.09
C TYR A 442 -11.22 16.40 -3.84
N LEU A 443 -10.56 15.59 -4.68
CA LEU A 443 -9.12 15.33 -4.58
C LEU A 443 -8.28 16.58 -4.85
N THR A 444 -8.91 17.60 -5.45
CA THR A 444 -8.24 18.86 -5.71
C THR A 444 -9.10 20.06 -5.35
N PHE A 445 -8.44 21.07 -4.78
CA PHE A 445 -8.99 22.38 -4.54
C PHE A 445 -8.47 23.35 -5.60
N ILE A 446 -9.37 24.18 -6.13
CA ILE A 446 -9.07 25.16 -7.15
C ILE A 446 -9.25 26.56 -6.57
N THR A 447 -8.17 27.35 -6.51
CA THR A 447 -8.21 28.68 -5.89
C THR A 447 -8.54 29.80 -6.89
N ARG A 448 -9.49 30.68 -6.50
CA ARG A 448 -9.88 32.00 -7.08
C ARG A 448 -10.41 32.04 -8.54
N GLU A 449 -11.55 32.70 -8.73
CA GLU A 449 -12.19 32.94 -10.05
C GLU A 449 -11.46 33.99 -10.95
N ASP A 450 -10.55 34.79 -10.38
CA ASP A 450 -10.03 36.01 -11.02
C ASP A 450 -8.60 35.92 -11.61
N ALA A 451 -7.87 34.83 -11.36
CA ALA A 451 -6.48 34.61 -11.80
C ALA A 451 -6.34 33.20 -12.46
N PRO A 452 -5.16 32.75 -12.97
CA PRO A 452 -4.98 31.33 -13.27
C PRO A 452 -5.32 30.53 -12.00
N GLU A 453 -6.28 29.63 -12.14
CA GLU A 453 -6.82 28.83 -11.05
C GLU A 453 -5.75 27.80 -10.68
N GLU A 454 -5.05 28.02 -9.56
CA GLU A 454 -4.03 27.08 -9.07
C GLU A 454 -4.73 25.84 -8.50
N LEU A 455 -4.27 24.66 -8.93
CA LEU A 455 -4.73 23.36 -8.44
C LEU A 455 -3.84 22.91 -7.28
N TYR A 456 -4.47 22.53 -6.18
CA TYR A 456 -3.83 21.92 -5.01
C TYR A 456 -4.48 20.58 -4.74
N LEU A 457 -3.71 19.56 -4.35
CA LEU A 457 -4.29 18.34 -3.81
C LEU A 457 -4.86 18.63 -2.42
N THR A 458 -5.92 17.91 -2.06
CA THR A 458 -6.57 17.99 -0.74
C THR A 458 -6.28 16.73 0.07
N ASP A 459 -6.64 16.72 1.35
CA ASP A 459 -6.58 15.53 2.20
C ASP A 459 -7.41 14.35 1.63
N TYR A 460 -8.38 14.61 0.76
CA TYR A 460 -9.10 13.53 0.05
C TYR A 460 -8.20 12.81 -0.96
N ALA A 461 -7.20 13.47 -1.54
CA ALA A 461 -6.21 12.82 -2.39
C ALA A 461 -5.37 11.82 -1.59
N ASP A 462 -4.93 12.21 -0.40
CA ASP A 462 -4.16 11.34 0.50
C ASP A 462 -5.02 10.14 0.93
N ASN A 463 -6.26 10.38 1.35
CA ASN A 463 -7.22 9.32 1.67
C ASN A 463 -7.49 8.38 0.49
N TYR A 464 -7.54 8.90 -0.73
CA TYR A 464 -7.68 8.06 -1.92
C TYR A 464 -6.43 7.21 -2.16
N GLN A 465 -5.24 7.76 -1.93
CA GLN A 465 -3.97 7.07 -2.16
C GLN A 465 -3.75 5.89 -1.21
N THR A 466 -4.29 5.93 0.02
CA THR A 466 -4.19 4.84 1.00
C THR A 466 -5.07 3.63 0.66
N PHE A 467 -6.07 3.78 -0.20
CA PHE A 467 -6.90 2.65 -0.63
C PHE A 467 -6.11 1.63 -1.45
N ASP A 468 -6.44 0.35 -1.28
CA ASP A 468 -5.91 -0.72 -2.11
C ASP A 468 -6.42 -0.64 -3.57
N ASP A 469 -5.71 -1.26 -4.50
CA ASP A 469 -6.04 -1.26 -5.93
C ASP A 469 -7.47 -1.75 -6.25
N ALA A 470 -7.99 -2.72 -5.49
CA ALA A 470 -9.34 -3.24 -5.73
C ALA A 470 -10.40 -2.21 -5.30
N THR A 471 -10.18 -1.54 -4.18
CA THR A 471 -11.03 -0.44 -3.72
C THR A 471 -10.97 0.74 -4.70
N LYS A 472 -9.77 1.17 -5.12
CA LYS A 472 -9.59 2.23 -6.12
C LYS A 472 -10.30 1.91 -7.44
N LEU A 473 -10.12 0.69 -7.97
CA LEU A 473 -10.83 0.26 -9.19
C LEU A 473 -12.34 0.16 -9.01
N SER A 474 -12.84 -0.18 -7.81
CA SER A 474 -14.28 -0.20 -7.54
C SER A 474 -14.88 1.21 -7.66
N ILE A 475 -14.22 2.20 -7.06
CA ILE A 475 -14.63 3.62 -7.14
C ILE A 475 -14.59 4.12 -8.59
N TRP A 476 -13.55 3.77 -9.33
CA TRP A 476 -13.46 4.11 -10.76
C TRP A 476 -14.54 3.42 -11.59
N THR A 477 -14.80 2.14 -11.36
CA THR A 477 -15.83 1.38 -12.06
C THR A 477 -17.22 2.00 -11.84
N GLU A 478 -17.54 2.36 -10.59
CA GLU A 478 -18.81 3.04 -10.27
C GLU A 478 -18.88 4.42 -10.95
N SER A 479 -17.78 5.18 -10.92
CA SER A 479 -17.73 6.50 -11.55
C SER A 479 -17.89 6.41 -13.07
N LEU A 480 -17.22 5.47 -13.73
CA LEU A 480 -17.25 5.26 -15.18
C LEU A 480 -18.58 4.66 -15.67
N THR A 481 -19.40 4.12 -14.78
CA THR A 481 -20.77 3.67 -15.09
C THR A 481 -21.83 4.67 -14.66
N ASN A 482 -21.46 5.74 -13.97
CA ASN A 482 -22.38 6.80 -13.56
C ASN A 482 -22.62 7.81 -14.69
N LYS A 483 -23.89 7.92 -15.10
CA LYS A 483 -24.32 8.84 -16.18
C LYS A 483 -24.01 10.31 -15.93
N LYS A 484 -24.15 10.80 -14.69
CA LYS A 484 -23.88 12.21 -14.37
C LYS A 484 -22.39 12.49 -14.49
N PHE A 485 -21.56 11.58 -13.96
CA PHE A 485 -20.11 11.68 -14.04
C PHE A 485 -19.62 11.74 -15.50
N LEU A 486 -19.98 10.77 -16.35
CA LEU A 486 -19.52 10.79 -17.76
C LEU A 486 -20.07 11.99 -18.55
N LYS A 487 -21.27 12.50 -18.22
CA LYS A 487 -21.77 13.75 -18.81
C LYS A 487 -20.92 14.94 -18.41
N SER A 488 -20.51 15.00 -17.14
CA SER A 488 -19.58 16.02 -16.64
C SER A 488 -18.22 15.93 -17.33
N SER A 489 -17.70 14.71 -17.58
CA SER A 489 -16.41 14.51 -18.24
C SER A 489 -16.40 14.82 -19.73
N PHE A 490 -17.40 14.36 -20.47
CA PHE A 490 -17.35 14.42 -21.94
C PHE A 490 -18.24 15.50 -22.57
N GLY A 491 -19.13 16.12 -21.78
CA GLY A 491 -20.00 17.21 -22.24
C GLY A 491 -20.74 16.84 -23.53
N LYS A 492 -20.43 17.55 -24.62
CA LYS A 492 -21.06 17.33 -25.95
C LYS A 492 -20.70 15.98 -26.59
N ASN A 493 -19.58 15.37 -26.20
CA ASN A 493 -19.13 14.09 -26.74
C ASN A 493 -19.72 12.90 -25.98
N TYR A 494 -20.43 13.13 -24.86
CA TYR A 494 -21.01 12.08 -24.02
C TYR A 494 -21.82 11.06 -24.82
N ASP A 495 -22.82 11.48 -25.60
CA ASP A 495 -23.68 10.55 -26.33
C ASP A 495 -22.89 9.76 -27.39
N LYS A 496 -21.91 10.39 -28.06
CA LYS A 496 -21.05 9.73 -29.05
C LYS A 496 -20.19 8.65 -28.39
N TYR A 497 -19.44 9.02 -27.35
CA TYR A 497 -18.47 8.13 -26.71
C TYR A 497 -19.14 6.97 -25.99
N THR A 498 -20.23 7.24 -25.27
CA THR A 498 -20.97 6.19 -24.55
C THR A 498 -21.63 5.21 -25.51
N SER A 499 -22.26 5.69 -26.58
CA SER A 499 -22.86 4.81 -27.60
C SER A 499 -21.81 3.88 -28.22
N PHE A 500 -20.63 4.43 -28.57
CA PHE A 500 -19.52 3.63 -29.09
C PHE A 500 -19.08 2.53 -28.11
N VAL A 501 -18.77 2.90 -26.85
CA VAL A 501 -18.28 1.93 -25.84
C VAL A 501 -19.31 0.82 -25.58
N ILE A 502 -20.60 1.18 -25.47
CA ILE A 502 -21.67 0.20 -25.23
C ILE A 502 -21.81 -0.76 -26.41
N ASP A 503 -21.90 -0.23 -27.63
CA ASP A 503 -22.05 -1.05 -28.83
C ASP A 503 -20.83 -1.95 -29.05
N PHE A 504 -19.64 -1.41 -28.74
CA PHE A 504 -18.39 -2.15 -28.80
C PHE A 504 -18.34 -3.32 -27.81
N LEU A 505 -18.66 -3.07 -26.52
CA LEU A 505 -18.68 -4.12 -25.49
C LEU A 505 -19.75 -5.18 -25.78
N LYS A 506 -20.94 -4.80 -26.26
CA LYS A 506 -21.97 -5.75 -26.72
C LYS A 506 -21.43 -6.66 -27.82
N LYS A 507 -20.84 -6.07 -28.86
CA LYS A 507 -20.26 -6.80 -29.99
C LYS A 507 -19.13 -7.76 -29.55
N LEU A 508 -18.29 -7.32 -28.61
CA LEU A 508 -17.26 -8.18 -28.02
C LEU A 508 -17.84 -9.31 -27.18
N ASN A 509 -18.89 -9.07 -26.41
CA ASN A 509 -19.52 -10.10 -25.60
C ASN A 509 -20.15 -11.21 -26.49
N GLU A 510 -20.74 -10.84 -27.62
CA GLU A 510 -21.31 -11.80 -28.57
C GLU A 510 -20.23 -12.62 -29.32
N LYS A 511 -19.18 -11.93 -29.82
CA LYS A 511 -18.19 -12.55 -30.72
C LYS A 511 -16.95 -13.05 -30.00
N ASN A 512 -16.75 -12.68 -28.74
CA ASN A 512 -15.52 -12.83 -27.93
C ASN A 512 -14.25 -12.18 -28.53
N CYS A 513 -14.28 -11.78 -29.81
CA CYS A 513 -13.15 -11.21 -30.52
C CYS A 513 -13.64 -10.38 -31.72
N ILE A 514 -13.00 -9.22 -31.93
CA ILE A 514 -13.15 -8.36 -33.10
C ILE A 514 -11.81 -8.31 -33.83
N LYS A 515 -11.83 -8.39 -35.16
CA LYS A 515 -10.63 -8.38 -36.02
C LYS A 515 -10.81 -7.46 -37.20
N ASP A 516 -9.72 -6.84 -37.62
CA ASP A 516 -9.59 -6.05 -38.85
C ASP A 516 -10.60 -4.89 -38.98
N GLU A 517 -11.15 -4.43 -37.86
CA GLU A 517 -11.98 -3.24 -37.80
C GLU A 517 -11.09 -1.99 -37.72
N LYS A 518 -11.52 -0.91 -38.37
CA LYS A 518 -10.79 0.36 -38.35
C LYS A 518 -11.47 1.29 -37.37
N PHE A 519 -10.69 1.83 -36.47
CA PHE A 519 -11.12 2.82 -35.48
C PHE A 519 -10.52 4.18 -35.83
N ASP A 520 -11.29 5.23 -35.66
CA ASP A 520 -10.75 6.59 -35.74
C ASP A 520 -9.89 6.92 -34.49
N GLU A 521 -9.28 8.11 -34.47
CA GLU A 521 -8.39 8.52 -33.36
C GLU A 521 -9.14 8.67 -32.01
N GLU A 522 -10.43 9.07 -32.04
CA GLU A 522 -11.25 9.19 -30.83
C GLU A 522 -11.65 7.80 -30.31
N GLU A 523 -12.13 6.93 -31.20
CA GLU A 523 -12.48 5.54 -30.89
C GLU A 523 -11.26 4.77 -30.37
N SER A 524 -10.10 4.91 -31.00
CA SER A 524 -8.85 4.30 -30.56
C SER A 524 -8.45 4.75 -29.16
N SER A 525 -8.63 6.05 -28.85
CA SER A 525 -8.35 6.56 -27.51
C SER A 525 -9.28 5.97 -26.46
N LEU A 526 -10.58 5.76 -26.77
CA LEU A 526 -11.51 5.09 -25.86
C LEU A 526 -11.15 3.62 -25.67
N LEU A 527 -10.71 2.93 -26.72
CA LEU A 527 -10.25 1.54 -26.63
C LEU A 527 -9.01 1.41 -25.74
N SER A 528 -8.04 2.32 -25.85
CA SER A 528 -6.88 2.34 -24.94
C SER A 528 -7.30 2.46 -23.47
N ILE A 529 -8.32 3.26 -23.16
CA ILE A 529 -8.83 3.37 -21.78
C ILE A 529 -9.42 2.03 -21.31
N LEU A 530 -10.19 1.35 -22.15
CA LEU A 530 -10.74 0.03 -21.81
C LEU A 530 -9.65 -1.04 -21.63
N GLU A 531 -8.57 -0.94 -22.40
CA GLU A 531 -7.39 -1.81 -22.27
C GLU A 531 -6.62 -1.53 -20.97
N ASP A 532 -6.37 -0.26 -20.65
CA ASP A 532 -5.70 0.15 -19.41
C ASP A 532 -6.49 -0.26 -18.16
N LEU A 533 -7.83 -0.24 -18.23
CA LEU A 533 -8.72 -0.75 -17.19
C LEU A 533 -8.71 -2.29 -17.09
N GLY A 534 -8.09 -2.99 -18.03
CA GLY A 534 -8.05 -4.45 -18.07
C GLY A 534 -9.35 -5.10 -18.52
N LEU A 535 -10.29 -4.35 -19.13
CA LEU A 535 -11.56 -4.87 -19.63
C LEU A 535 -11.42 -5.57 -20.99
N ILE A 536 -10.43 -5.15 -21.78
CA ILE A 536 -10.08 -5.74 -23.07
C ILE A 536 -8.58 -5.99 -23.17
N GLU A 537 -8.20 -6.91 -24.05
CA GLU A 537 -6.83 -7.13 -24.48
C GLU A 537 -6.75 -6.93 -26.00
N SER A 538 -5.77 -6.17 -26.46
CA SER A 538 -5.58 -5.92 -27.89
C SER A 538 -4.20 -6.35 -28.40
N LYS A 539 -4.14 -6.64 -29.70
CA LYS A 539 -2.88 -6.64 -30.44
C LYS A 539 -2.55 -5.23 -30.92
N LYS A 540 -1.28 -5.02 -31.27
CA LYS A 540 -0.78 -3.76 -31.83
C LYS A 540 -1.74 -3.18 -32.88
N ASP A 541 -1.97 -1.88 -32.77
CA ASP A 541 -2.85 -1.08 -33.62
C ASP A 541 -4.31 -1.56 -33.65
N PHE A 542 -4.79 -2.18 -32.56
CA PHE A 542 -6.16 -2.68 -32.42
C PHE A 542 -6.61 -3.69 -33.50
N SER A 543 -5.65 -4.36 -34.14
CA SER A 543 -5.89 -5.32 -35.22
C SER A 543 -6.70 -6.56 -34.79
N GLU A 544 -6.58 -6.94 -33.51
CA GLU A 544 -7.38 -7.97 -32.86
C GLU A 544 -7.67 -7.53 -31.43
N ILE A 545 -8.94 -7.51 -31.04
CA ILE A 545 -9.38 -7.14 -29.69
C ILE A 545 -10.20 -8.29 -29.10
N LYS A 546 -9.98 -8.59 -27.82
CA LYS A 546 -10.72 -9.59 -27.04
C LYS A 546 -11.19 -8.98 -25.74
N ILE A 547 -12.34 -9.43 -25.26
CA ILE A 547 -12.82 -9.10 -23.92
C ILE A 547 -12.13 -10.01 -22.89
N THR A 548 -11.68 -9.45 -21.77
CA THR A 548 -11.08 -10.21 -20.68
C THR A 548 -12.15 -10.87 -19.81
N ASN A 549 -11.75 -11.71 -18.85
CA ASN A 549 -12.70 -12.23 -17.85
C ASN A 549 -13.27 -11.08 -16.99
N LEU A 550 -12.42 -10.15 -16.57
CA LEU A 550 -12.86 -8.95 -15.85
C LEU A 550 -13.87 -8.15 -16.68
N GLY A 551 -13.58 -7.91 -17.96
CA GLY A 551 -14.48 -7.20 -18.86
C GLY A 551 -15.85 -7.87 -18.98
N LYS A 552 -15.88 -9.21 -19.06
CA LYS A 552 -17.13 -9.98 -19.08
C LYS A 552 -17.89 -9.86 -17.77
N ASP A 553 -17.21 -10.04 -16.64
CA ASP A 553 -17.86 -10.04 -15.33
C ASP A 553 -18.45 -8.65 -15.01
N ILE A 554 -17.72 -7.56 -15.30
CA ILE A 554 -18.20 -6.19 -15.16
C ILE A 554 -19.37 -5.90 -16.11
N PHE A 555 -19.26 -6.30 -17.39
CA PHE A 555 -20.34 -6.13 -18.35
C PHE A 555 -21.61 -6.88 -17.92
N ASN A 556 -21.47 -8.13 -17.47
CA ASN A 556 -22.59 -8.94 -17.01
C ASN A 556 -23.24 -8.35 -15.75
N TYR A 557 -22.44 -7.95 -14.76
CA TYR A 557 -22.91 -7.35 -13.52
C TYR A 557 -23.83 -6.16 -13.80
N TYR A 558 -23.38 -5.22 -14.63
CA TYR A 558 -24.12 -4.02 -14.96
C TYR A 558 -25.24 -4.21 -15.97
N ASN A 559 -25.37 -5.40 -16.56
CA ASN A 559 -26.47 -5.78 -17.45
C ASN A 559 -27.54 -6.64 -16.75
N THR A 560 -27.52 -6.74 -15.41
CA THR A 560 -28.56 -7.40 -14.61
C THR A 560 -29.71 -6.43 -14.25
N GLU A 561 -30.93 -6.97 -14.08
CA GLU A 561 -32.13 -6.16 -13.85
C GLU A 561 -32.09 -5.30 -12.56
N GLU A 562 -31.34 -5.73 -11.53
CA GLU A 562 -31.30 -5.11 -10.19
C GLU A 562 -30.37 -3.87 -10.07
N VAL A 563 -29.38 -3.70 -10.95
CA VAL A 563 -28.38 -2.60 -10.88
C VAL A 563 -28.81 -1.37 -11.72
N ASN A 564 -29.96 -1.45 -12.39
CA ASN A 564 -30.42 -0.63 -13.51
C ASN A 564 -30.68 0.88 -13.28
N TYR A 565 -30.72 1.37 -12.05
CA TYR A 565 -30.99 2.80 -11.83
C TYR A 565 -29.68 3.62 -11.96
N ASN A 566 -29.61 4.43 -13.03
CA ASN A 566 -28.58 5.42 -13.42
C ASN A 566 -27.30 4.96 -14.14
N ASN A 567 -27.23 3.70 -14.59
CA ASN A 567 -26.13 3.21 -15.42
C ASN A 567 -26.26 3.58 -16.90
N ILE A 568 -25.12 3.80 -17.55
CA ILE A 568 -24.95 4.10 -18.97
C ILE A 568 -24.99 2.81 -19.80
N ILE A 569 -24.63 1.65 -19.24
CA ILE A 569 -24.80 0.31 -19.84
C ILE A 569 -26.30 -0.07 -19.81
N LYS A 570 -27.17 0.80 -20.30
CA LYS A 570 -28.58 0.49 -20.52
C LYS A 570 -28.68 -0.24 -21.86
N VAL A 571 -28.98 -1.53 -21.81
CA VAL A 571 -29.49 -2.24 -22.99
C VAL A 571 -31.01 -2.08 -22.98
N ASP A 572 -31.55 -1.22 -23.85
CA ASP A 572 -32.98 -1.30 -24.17
C ASP A 572 -33.21 -2.66 -24.87
N PHE A 573 -33.85 -3.59 -24.18
CA PHE A 573 -34.42 -4.78 -24.79
C PHE A 573 -35.71 -4.36 -25.51
N ASN A 574 -35.57 -3.95 -26.76
CA ASN A 574 -36.69 -3.99 -27.72
C ASN A 574 -36.49 -5.17 -28.67
#